data_AF-A0A3S4VT54-F1
#
_entry.id   AF-A0A3S4VT54-F1
#
_cell.length_a   1.000
_cell.length_b   1.000
_cell.length_c   1.000
_cell.angle_alpha   90.00
_cell.angle_beta   90.00
_cell.angle_gamma   90.00
#
_symmetry.space_group_name_H-M   'P 1'
#
loop_
_entity.id
_entity.type
_entity.pdbx_description
1 polymer ?
#
loop_
_entity_poly.entity_id
_entity_poly.type
_entity_poly.pdbx_seq_one_letter_code
_entity_poly.pdbx_strand_id
1 'polypeptide(L)'
;MRRQTRVSGQTIRPKPEPGMVTAEFALVAPMYFLAALAMIAALVGGWKTIVVANEAKEIAREYAIDGSTQIATDVERAGGEVTIETEGGVVHVVVRREGTGVYDLVGVDFVGQHRSVIEPGGARWIGGQGC
;
A
#
# COMPACT_ATOMS: atom_id res chain seq x y z
N MET A 1 4.45 -85.93 11.96
CA MET A 1 3.49 -84.87 12.35
C MET A 1 4.11 -83.51 12.06
N ARG A 2 3.72 -82.83 10.96
CA ARG A 2 4.11 -81.44 10.67
C ARG A 2 2.98 -80.50 11.08
N ARG A 3 3.21 -79.61 12.06
CA ARG A 3 2.31 -78.49 12.34
C ARG A 3 2.51 -77.43 11.29
N GLN A 4 1.52 -77.22 10.43
CA GLN A 4 1.37 -75.99 9.65
C GLN A 4 0.82 -74.91 10.57
N THR A 5 1.66 -73.98 11.01
CA THR A 5 1.21 -72.70 11.55
C THR A 5 0.80 -71.81 10.39
N ARG A 6 -0.51 -71.74 10.15
CA ARG A 6 -1.15 -70.79 9.25
C ARG A 6 -0.88 -69.38 9.78
N VAL A 7 0.06 -68.66 9.20
CA VAL A 7 0.22 -67.22 9.44
C VAL A 7 -0.98 -66.55 8.79
N SER A 8 -1.98 -66.25 9.60
CA SER A 8 -3.16 -65.49 9.20
C SER A 8 -2.67 -64.10 8.79
N GLY A 9 -2.77 -63.78 7.49
CA GLY A 9 -2.46 -62.46 6.95
C GLY A 9 -3.41 -61.42 7.54
N GLN A 10 -3.01 -60.80 8.64
CA GLN A 10 -3.62 -59.57 9.11
C GLN A 10 -3.08 -58.44 8.25
N THR A 11 -3.85 -58.02 7.24
CA THR A 11 -3.77 -56.66 6.69
C THR A 11 -3.99 -55.69 7.84
N ILE A 12 -2.91 -55.13 8.37
CA ILE A 12 -2.96 -53.99 9.29
C ILE A 12 -3.52 -52.83 8.47
N ARG A 13 -4.83 -52.59 8.56
CA ARG A 13 -5.38 -51.30 8.14
C ARG A 13 -4.90 -50.27 9.17
N PRO A 14 -4.19 -49.20 8.76
CA PRO A 14 -3.78 -48.18 9.71
C PRO A 14 -5.05 -47.63 10.37
N LYS A 15 -5.07 -47.71 11.70
CA LYS A 15 -6.16 -47.16 12.51
C LYS A 15 -6.09 -45.64 12.32
N PRO A 16 -7.17 -44.93 11.94
CA PRO A 16 -7.13 -43.48 11.83
C PRO A 16 -6.77 -42.91 13.21
N GLU A 17 -5.58 -42.32 13.31
CA GLU A 17 -5.09 -41.76 14.56
C GLU A 17 -5.91 -40.51 14.89
N PRO A 18 -6.46 -40.41 16.11
CA PRO A 18 -7.14 -39.20 16.58
C PRO A 18 -6.07 -38.11 16.77
N GLY A 19 -5.77 -37.39 15.69
CA GLY A 19 -4.68 -36.41 15.61
C GLY A 19 -4.36 -35.98 14.18
N MET A 20 -4.73 -36.78 13.18
CA MET A 20 -4.53 -36.46 11.76
C MET A 20 -5.29 -35.18 11.34
N VAL A 21 -6.50 -35.00 11.88
CA VAL A 21 -7.32 -33.80 11.62
C VAL A 21 -6.66 -32.54 12.19
N THR A 22 -6.05 -32.61 13.37
CA THR A 22 -5.38 -31.47 14.02
C THR A 22 -4.14 -31.01 13.25
N ALA A 23 -3.43 -31.93 12.60
CA ALA A 23 -2.24 -31.62 11.79
C ALA A 23 -2.58 -30.87 10.50
N GLU A 24 -3.70 -31.20 9.85
CA GLU A 24 -4.18 -30.48 8.66
C GLU A 24 -4.59 -29.05 9.02
N PHE A 25 -5.31 -28.86 10.13
CA PHE A 25 -5.66 -27.53 10.63
C PHE A 25 -4.46 -26.70 11.08
N ALA A 26 -3.38 -27.34 11.55
CA ALA A 26 -2.16 -26.65 11.95
C ALA A 26 -1.44 -25.96 10.77
N LEU A 27 -1.62 -26.45 9.55
CA LEU A 27 -1.08 -25.82 8.33
C LEU A 27 -2.09 -24.90 7.66
N VAL A 28 -3.36 -25.28 7.63
CA VAL A 28 -4.41 -24.50 6.95
C VAL A 28 -4.74 -23.21 7.71
N ALA A 29 -4.79 -23.25 9.05
CA ALA A 29 -5.15 -22.08 9.84
C ALA A 29 -4.13 -20.92 9.69
N PRO A 30 -2.80 -21.12 9.81
CA PRO A 30 -1.84 -20.06 9.56
C PRO A 30 -1.94 -19.48 8.15
N MET A 31 -2.13 -20.31 7.13
CA MET A 31 -2.31 -19.86 5.75
C MET A 31 -3.54 -18.96 5.60
N TYR A 32 -4.65 -19.31 6.27
CA TYR A 32 -5.85 -18.49 6.26
C TYR A 32 -5.63 -17.13 6.93
N PHE A 33 -4.94 -17.10 8.08
CA PHE A 33 -4.60 -15.84 8.75
C PHE A 33 -3.66 -14.99 7.90
N LEU A 34 -2.65 -15.58 7.25
CA LEU A 34 -1.76 -14.85 6.34
C LEU A 34 -2.54 -14.27 5.16
N ALA A 35 -3.46 -15.02 4.56
CA ALA A 35 -4.31 -14.52 3.49
C ALA A 35 -5.22 -13.37 3.95
N ALA A 36 -5.81 -13.49 5.14
CA ALA A 36 -6.64 -12.43 5.71
C ALA A 36 -5.82 -11.16 5.99
N LEU A 37 -4.62 -11.29 6.57
CA LEU A 37 -3.71 -10.17 6.81
C LEU A 37 -3.26 -9.53 5.50
N ALA A 38 -2.96 -10.33 4.47
CA ALA A 38 -2.61 -9.82 3.15
C ALA A 38 -3.77 -9.04 2.52
N MET A 39 -5.01 -9.50 2.67
CA MET A 39 -6.19 -8.79 2.18
C MET A 39 -6.40 -7.46 2.90
N ILE A 40 -6.24 -7.43 4.23
CA ILE A 40 -6.31 -6.18 5.02
C ILE A 40 -5.20 -5.23 4.58
N ALA A 41 -3.98 -5.72 4.38
CA ALA A 41 -2.87 -4.91 3.86
C ALA A 41 -3.19 -4.39 2.44
N ALA A 42 -3.81 -5.16 1.56
CA ALA A 42 -4.20 -4.65 0.26
C ALA A 42 -5.22 -3.50 0.37
N LEU A 43 -6.23 -3.64 1.25
CA LEU A 43 -7.25 -2.60 1.47
C LEU A 43 -6.66 -1.32 2.06
N VAL A 44 -5.81 -1.44 3.08
CA VAL A 44 -5.13 -0.29 3.70
C VAL A 44 -4.21 0.41 2.69
N GLY A 45 -3.52 -0.35 1.84
CA GLY A 45 -2.66 0.20 0.79
C GLY A 45 -3.46 0.95 -0.27
N GLY A 46 -4.60 0.37 -0.69
CA GLY A 46 -5.53 1.03 -1.60
C GLY A 46 -6.07 2.35 -1.03
N TRP A 47 -6.44 2.36 0.26
CA TRP A 47 -6.87 3.58 0.94
C TRP A 47 -5.76 4.64 0.95
N LYS A 48 -4.54 4.28 1.37
CA LYS A 48 -3.41 5.22 1.42
C LYS A 48 -3.12 5.85 0.05
N THR A 49 -3.22 5.07 -1.02
CA THR A 49 -3.04 5.58 -2.39
C THR A 49 -4.05 6.69 -2.73
N ILE A 50 -5.31 6.53 -2.32
CA ILE A 50 -6.35 7.55 -2.53
C ILE A 50 -6.04 8.82 -1.71
N VAL A 51 -5.55 8.66 -0.48
CA VAL A 51 -5.19 9.79 0.38
C VAL A 51 -4.06 10.61 -0.24
N VAL A 52 -2.97 9.97 -0.67
CA VAL A 52 -1.82 10.67 -1.28
C VAL A 52 -2.22 11.36 -2.60
N ALA A 53 -3.10 10.75 -3.39
CA ALA A 53 -3.65 11.38 -4.59
C ALA A 53 -4.49 12.63 -4.26
N ASN A 54 -5.25 12.62 -3.17
CA ASN A 54 -6.00 13.78 -2.71
C ASN A 54 -5.07 14.88 -2.16
N GLU A 55 -4.01 14.53 -1.42
CA GLU A 55 -2.98 15.49 -0.99
C GLU A 55 -2.39 16.24 -2.19
N ALA A 56 -1.98 15.51 -3.24
CA ALA A 56 -1.45 16.11 -4.47
C ALA A 56 -2.47 17.07 -5.14
N LYS A 57 -3.75 16.70 -5.13
CA LYS A 57 -4.83 17.53 -5.67
C LYS A 57 -5.05 18.80 -4.85
N GLU A 58 -5.02 18.71 -3.53
CA GLU A 58 -5.21 19.86 -2.65
C GLU A 58 -4.06 20.86 -2.77
N ILE A 59 -2.82 20.38 -2.82
CA ILE A 59 -1.63 21.21 -3.07
C ILE A 59 -1.72 21.90 -4.43
N ALA A 60 -2.07 21.14 -5.49
CA ALA A 60 -2.22 21.70 -6.82
C ALA A 60 -3.33 22.76 -6.91
N ARG A 61 -4.39 22.63 -6.11
CA ARG A 61 -5.47 23.59 -6.03
C ARG A 61 -5.07 24.85 -5.26
N GLU A 62 -4.44 24.70 -4.10
CA GLU A 62 -3.92 25.83 -3.31
C GLU A 62 -2.93 26.65 -4.15
N TYR A 63 -2.01 25.96 -4.84
CA TYR A 63 -1.03 26.61 -5.70
C TYR A 63 -1.68 27.34 -6.89
N ALA A 64 -2.71 26.75 -7.51
CA ALA A 64 -3.38 27.34 -8.66
C ALA A 64 -4.26 28.56 -8.30
N ILE A 65 -4.85 28.59 -7.10
CA ILE A 65 -5.77 29.66 -6.66
C ILE A 65 -5.00 30.77 -5.93
N ASP A 66 -4.24 30.39 -4.91
CA ASP A 66 -3.66 31.31 -3.93
C ASP A 66 -2.16 31.55 -4.16
N GLY A 67 -1.50 30.73 -4.99
CA GLY A 67 -0.04 30.75 -5.18
C GLY A 67 0.73 30.35 -3.91
N SER A 68 0.05 29.76 -2.93
CA SER A 68 0.60 29.34 -1.65
C SER A 68 1.11 27.89 -1.72
N THR A 69 2.09 27.58 -0.88
CA THR A 69 2.68 26.23 -0.71
C THR A 69 2.56 25.73 0.73
N GLN A 70 1.54 26.21 1.47
CA GLN A 70 1.43 25.90 2.89
C GLN A 70 1.07 24.43 3.11
N ILE A 71 0.14 23.88 2.33
CA ILE A 71 -0.23 22.46 2.40
C ILE A 71 0.95 21.58 2.00
N ALA A 72 1.74 22.00 0.99
CA ALA A 72 2.96 21.28 0.61
C ALA A 72 3.96 21.18 1.77
N THR A 73 4.18 22.30 2.48
CA THR A 73 5.06 22.36 3.65
C THR A 73 4.57 21.45 4.78
N ASP A 74 3.26 21.38 5.00
CA ASP A 74 2.69 20.53 6.04
C ASP A 74 2.79 19.04 5.68
N VAL A 75 2.64 18.69 4.40
CA VAL A 75 2.87 17.33 3.89
C VAL A 75 4.34 16.92 4.05
N GLU A 76 5.28 17.83 3.77
CA GLU A 76 6.72 17.62 3.99
C GLU A 76 7.06 17.41 5.47
N ARG A 77 6.51 18.23 6.37
CA ARG A 77 6.67 18.05 7.83
C ARG A 77 6.13 16.73 8.33
N ALA A 78 5.09 16.21 7.69
CA ALA A 78 4.54 14.88 7.96
C ALA A 78 5.36 13.74 7.34
N GLY A 79 6.54 14.01 6.78
CA GLY A 79 7.44 13.01 6.20
C GLY A 79 7.10 12.60 4.77
N GLY A 80 6.30 13.39 4.05
CA GLY A 80 6.11 13.23 2.61
C GLY A 80 7.18 13.97 1.82
N GLU A 81 7.46 13.51 0.60
CA GLU A 81 8.25 14.24 -0.38
C GLU A 81 7.29 14.87 -1.39
N VAL A 82 7.37 16.18 -1.57
CA VAL A 82 6.51 16.93 -2.49
C VAL A 82 7.37 17.54 -3.59
N THR A 83 6.96 17.35 -4.84
CA THR A 83 7.58 18.00 -6.01
C THR A 83 6.52 18.81 -6.73
N ILE A 84 6.78 20.10 -6.92
CA ILE A 84 5.90 21.03 -7.63
C ILE A 84 6.66 21.54 -8.86
N GLU A 85 6.15 21.22 -10.05
CA GLU A 85 6.69 21.67 -11.32
C GLU A 85 5.63 22.53 -12.03
N THR A 86 6.03 23.69 -12.53
CA THR A 86 5.13 24.59 -13.24
C THR A 86 5.61 24.78 -14.68
N GLU A 87 4.81 24.35 -15.64
CA GLU A 87 5.15 24.44 -17.07
C GLU A 87 3.94 24.98 -17.86
N GLY A 88 4.15 26.07 -18.62
CA GLY A 88 3.15 26.59 -19.56
C GLY A 88 1.81 27.01 -18.93
N GLY A 89 1.82 27.48 -17.68
CA GLY A 89 0.60 27.83 -16.94
C GLY A 89 -0.13 26.63 -16.35
N VAL A 90 0.52 25.47 -16.29
CA VAL A 90 0.01 24.26 -15.67
C VAL A 90 0.92 23.86 -14.52
N VAL A 91 0.34 23.63 -13.34
CA VAL A 91 1.06 23.08 -12.20
C VAL A 91 0.91 21.56 -12.17
N HIS A 92 2.04 20.89 -12.00
CA HIS A 92 2.19 19.46 -11.82
C HIS A 92 2.69 19.23 -10.39
N VAL A 93 1.91 18.50 -9.61
CA VAL A 93 2.26 18.17 -8.24
C VAL A 93 2.39 16.66 -8.11
N VAL A 94 3.52 16.23 -7.56
CA VAL A 94 3.80 14.85 -7.20
C VAL A 94 4.02 14.79 -5.70
N VAL A 95 3.29 13.92 -5.02
CA VAL A 95 3.47 13.62 -3.61
C VAL A 95 3.89 12.17 -3.48
N ARG A 96 4.99 11.93 -2.77
CA ARG A 96 5.49 10.59 -2.43
C ARG A 96 5.48 10.42 -0.92
N ARG A 97 5.01 9.27 -0.46
CA ARG A 97 5.12 8.84 0.95
C ARG A 97 5.66 7.44 1.00
N GLU A 98 6.65 7.24 1.87
CA GLU A 98 7.19 5.91 2.13
C GLU A 98 6.13 5.02 2.79
N GLY A 99 6.16 3.74 2.43
CA GLY A 99 5.38 2.73 3.12
C GLY A 99 5.79 2.60 4.58
N THR A 100 4.85 2.29 5.46
CA THR A 100 5.16 2.02 6.88
C THR A 100 4.71 0.62 7.28
N GLY A 101 5.42 -0.02 8.20
CA GLY A 101 5.09 -1.37 8.68
C GLY A 101 5.29 -2.43 7.60
N VAL A 102 4.23 -3.16 7.24
CA VAL A 102 4.33 -4.24 6.24
C VAL A 102 4.74 -3.77 4.85
N TYR A 103 4.45 -2.51 4.49
CA TYR A 103 4.81 -1.94 3.18
C TYR A 103 6.29 -1.57 3.09
N ASP A 104 6.88 -1.10 4.20
CA ASP A 104 8.32 -0.84 4.30
C ASP A 104 9.11 -2.15 4.10
N LEU A 105 8.65 -3.23 4.75
CA LEU A 105 9.25 -4.57 4.61
C LEU A 105 9.26 -5.09 3.18
N VAL A 106 8.32 -4.67 2.33
CA VAL A 106 8.25 -5.07 0.92
C VAL A 106 8.68 -3.95 -0.05
N GLY A 107 9.21 -2.83 0.46
CA GLY A 107 9.71 -1.70 -0.33
C GLY A 107 8.63 -1.01 -1.18
N VAL A 108 7.40 -0.91 -0.67
CA VAL A 108 6.28 -0.27 -1.38
C VAL A 108 6.11 1.17 -0.92
N ASP A 109 6.23 2.09 -1.86
CA ASP A 109 5.94 3.51 -1.68
C ASP A 109 4.59 3.90 -2.28
N PHE A 110 4.00 4.95 -1.72
CA PHE A 110 2.74 5.51 -2.20
C PHE A 110 3.00 6.83 -2.93
N VAL A 111 2.57 6.92 -4.18
CA VAL A 111 2.75 8.10 -5.02
C VAL A 111 1.40 8.60 -5.52
N GLY A 112 1.13 9.89 -5.33
CA GLY A 112 -0.03 10.59 -5.85
C GLY A 112 0.43 11.71 -6.79
N GLN A 113 -0.28 11.90 -7.90
CA GLN A 113 0.05 12.92 -8.88
C GLN A 113 -1.21 13.68 -9.28
N HIS A 114 -1.10 15.00 -9.41
CA HIS A 114 -2.18 15.84 -9.91
C HIS A 114 -1.66 16.95 -10.81
N ARG A 115 -2.49 17.33 -11.79
CA ARG A 115 -2.19 18.40 -12.75
C ARG A 115 -3.37 19.36 -12.79
N SER A 116 -3.13 20.65 -12.55
CA SER A 116 -4.15 21.70 -12.62
C SER A 116 -3.66 22.91 -13.40
N VAL A 117 -4.56 23.55 -14.13
CA VAL A 117 -4.27 24.79 -14.87
C VAL A 117 -4.32 25.97 -13.91
N ILE A 118 -3.34 26.87 -13.97
CA ILE A 118 -3.29 28.09 -13.16
C ILE A 118 -4.29 29.08 -13.76
N GLU A 119 -5.21 29.59 -12.94
CA GLU A 119 -6.20 30.56 -13.41
C GLU A 119 -5.52 31.90 -13.76
N PRO A 120 -5.92 32.58 -14.86
CA PRO A 120 -5.31 33.84 -15.31
C PRO A 120 -5.53 35.06 -14.38
N GLY A 121 -5.93 34.85 -13.12
CA GLY A 121 -5.97 35.85 -12.06
C GLY A 121 -5.32 35.42 -10.73
N GLY A 122 -4.95 34.13 -10.57
CA GLY A 122 -4.29 33.57 -9.39
C GLY A 122 -2.77 33.75 -9.38
N ALA A 123 -2.17 33.99 -10.56
CA ALA A 123 -0.77 34.38 -10.73
C ALA A 123 -0.52 35.85 -10.32
N ARG A 124 -1.00 36.26 -9.14
CA ARG A 124 -0.69 37.58 -8.59
C ARG A 124 0.73 37.54 -8.02
N TRP A 125 1.71 37.85 -8.89
CA TRP A 125 3.12 38.22 -8.62
C TRP A 125 4.15 37.10 -8.35
N ILE A 126 4.64 36.44 -9.41
CA ILE A 126 6.06 35.99 -9.47
C ILE A 126 6.59 36.24 -10.89
N GLY A 127 6.86 37.50 -11.23
CA GLY A 127 7.37 37.88 -12.55
C GLY A 127 7.85 39.33 -12.64
N GLY A 128 8.21 39.92 -11.51
CA GLY A 128 8.76 41.27 -11.43
C GLY A 128 10.00 41.28 -10.57
N GLN A 129 11.12 40.79 -11.12
CA GLN A 129 12.47 41.31 -10.90
C GLN A 129 13.51 40.46 -11.66
N GLY A 130 14.10 41.08 -12.67
CA GLY A 130 15.19 40.56 -13.49
C GLY A 130 15.48 41.58 -14.59
N CYS A 131 16.39 42.51 -14.24
CA CYS A 131 16.83 43.73 -14.92
C CYS A 131 16.82 43.74 -16.46
#